data_AF-A0A9Q6ELK1-F1
#
_entry.id   AF-A0A9Q6ELK1-F1
#
_cell.length_a   1.000
_cell.length_b   1.000
_cell.length_c   1.000
_cell.angle_alpha   90.00
_cell.angle_beta   90.00
_cell.angle_gamma   90.00
#
_symmetry.space_group_name_H-M   'P 1'
#
loop_
_entity.id
_entity.type
_entity.pdbx_description
1 polymer ?
#
loop_
_entity_poly.entity_id
_entity_poly.type
_entity_poly.pdbx_seq_one_letter_code
_entity_poly.pdbx_strand_id
1 'polypeptide(L)'
;MTKLIEYEQATDEVRAVYDDIRATRQNDYINNFWKAIANHPPTLQRTWQAVKEVMTSPGEIDPLMRELIYIAVSATNGCEYCIASHTASARAKGMNDTMFGELMAIAATANMTNRLANGYQIPVDERFKT
;
A
#
# COMPACT_ATOMS: atom_id res chain seq x y z
N MET A 1 15.29 10.64 14.06
CA MET A 1 14.71 9.46 13.37
C MET A 1 13.81 8.73 14.34
N THR A 2 12.69 8.17 13.88
CA THR A 2 11.77 7.39 14.72
C THR A 2 12.46 6.11 15.19
N LYS A 3 12.27 5.73 16.46
CA LYS A 3 12.77 4.46 17.00
C LYS A 3 12.05 3.29 16.29
N LEU A 4 12.77 2.23 15.94
CA LEU A 4 12.15 1.02 15.42
C LEU A 4 12.00 0.03 16.56
N ILE A 5 10.77 -0.39 16.87
CA ILE A 5 10.51 -1.36 17.95
C ILE A 5 10.70 -2.77 17.39
N GLU A 6 11.82 -3.38 17.76
CA GLU A 6 12.11 -4.79 17.46
C GLU A 6 11.26 -5.72 18.34
N TYR A 7 11.04 -6.97 17.89
CA TYR A 7 10.12 -7.92 18.55
C TYR A 7 10.53 -8.20 20.01
N GLU A 8 11.83 -8.30 20.27
CA GLU A 8 12.39 -8.56 21.60
C GLU A 8 12.12 -7.39 22.56
N GLN A 9 12.00 -6.18 22.02
CA GLN A 9 11.77 -4.94 22.77
C GLN A 9 10.28 -4.55 22.85
N ALA A 10 9.41 -5.27 22.15
CA ALA A 10 7.99 -4.98 22.05
C ALA A 10 7.22 -5.39 23.31
N THR A 11 6.17 -4.63 23.63
CA THR A 11 5.15 -5.05 24.60
C THR A 11 4.33 -6.21 24.04
N ASP A 12 3.58 -6.92 24.88
CA ASP A 12 2.74 -8.04 24.44
C ASP A 12 1.68 -7.61 23.42
N GLU A 13 1.13 -6.40 23.53
CA GLU A 13 0.21 -5.82 22.55
C GLU A 13 0.86 -5.64 21.16
N VAL A 14 2.09 -5.13 21.11
CA VAL A 14 2.83 -4.96 19.85
C VAL A 14 3.24 -6.30 19.26
N ARG A 15 3.67 -7.25 20.11
CA ARG A 15 4.01 -8.61 19.66
C ARG A 15 2.80 -9.31 19.05
N ALA A 16 1.62 -9.19 19.66
CA ALA A 16 0.39 -9.75 19.12
C ALA A 16 0.09 -9.24 17.70
N VAL A 17 0.30 -7.94 17.42
CA VAL A 17 0.14 -7.40 16.06
C VAL A 17 1.21 -7.93 15.11
N TYR A 18 2.48 -8.00 15.53
CA TYR A 18 3.54 -8.55 14.70
C TYR A 18 3.30 -10.02 14.35
N ASP A 19 2.86 -10.82 15.31
CA ASP A 19 2.56 -12.23 15.10
C ASP A 19 1.38 -12.41 14.15
N ASP A 20 0.36 -11.54 14.23
CA ASP A 20 -0.73 -11.54 13.25
C ASP A 20 -0.29 -11.12 11.85
N ILE A 21 0.64 -10.16 11.73
CA ILE A 21 1.26 -9.79 10.44
C ILE A 21 1.99 -11.00 9.84
N ARG A 22 2.79 -11.71 10.64
CA ARG A 22 3.56 -12.88 10.18
C ARG A 22 2.62 -14.00 9.72
N ALA A 23 1.62 -14.34 10.53
CA ALA A 23 0.65 -15.37 10.22
C ALA A 23 -0.14 -15.04 8.94
N THR A 24 -0.59 -13.79 8.81
CA THR A 24 -1.37 -13.34 7.65
C THR A 24 -0.54 -13.31 6.38
N ARG A 25 0.72 -12.84 6.44
CA ARG A 25 1.60 -12.73 5.27
C ARG A 25 2.41 -13.99 4.99
N GLN A 26 2.34 -14.98 5.86
CA GLN A 26 3.11 -16.23 5.81
C GLN A 26 4.63 -15.96 5.66
N ASN A 27 5.13 -14.97 6.40
CA ASN A 27 6.53 -14.52 6.37
C ASN A 27 6.91 -13.93 7.74
N ASP A 28 8.08 -14.29 8.26
CA ASP A 28 8.58 -13.82 9.55
C ASP A 28 9.04 -12.35 9.55
N TYR A 29 9.24 -11.75 8.37
CA TYR A 29 9.75 -10.40 8.21
C TYR A 29 8.69 -9.31 8.49
N ILE A 30 8.99 -8.48 9.50
CA ILE A 30 8.28 -7.23 9.78
C ILE A 30 9.11 -6.06 9.24
N ASN A 31 8.56 -5.29 8.28
CA ASN A 31 9.26 -4.14 7.71
C ASN A 31 9.22 -2.92 8.65
N ASN A 32 10.08 -1.93 8.36
CA ASN A 32 10.30 -0.77 9.22
C ASN A 32 9.06 0.11 9.45
N PHE A 33 8.09 0.12 8.53
CA PHE A 33 6.84 0.86 8.70
C PHE A 33 6.09 0.41 9.96
N TRP A 34 5.88 -0.90 10.12
CA TRP A 34 5.23 -1.46 11.29
C TRP A 34 6.05 -1.19 12.56
N LYS A 35 7.38 -1.34 12.48
CA LYS A 35 8.29 -1.04 13.60
C LYS A 35 8.30 0.41 14.04
N ALA A 36 8.12 1.34 13.10
CA ALA A 36 8.08 2.76 13.38
C ALA A 36 6.76 3.15 14.06
N ILE A 37 5.62 2.67 13.56
CA ILE A 37 4.32 3.02 14.15
C ILE A 37 4.02 2.26 15.45
N ALA A 38 4.77 1.19 15.74
CA ALA A 38 4.72 0.46 17.01
C ALA A 38 5.09 1.30 18.23
N ASN A 39 5.71 2.47 18.07
CA ASN A 39 5.87 3.43 19.17
C ASN A 39 4.52 3.93 19.72
N HIS A 40 3.42 3.75 18.97
CA HIS A 40 2.06 4.03 19.42
C HIS A 40 1.15 2.83 19.12
N PRO A 41 1.04 1.86 20.06
CA PRO A 41 0.31 0.61 19.86
C PRO A 41 -1.14 0.77 19.34
N PRO A 42 -1.95 1.74 19.80
CA PRO A 42 -3.29 1.95 19.25
C PRO A 42 -3.30 2.37 17.77
N THR A 43 -2.25 3.04 17.28
CA THR A 43 -2.10 3.32 15.84
C THR A 43 -1.68 2.07 15.10
N LEU A 44 -0.68 1.34 15.59
CA LEU A 44 -0.24 0.07 14.99
C LEU A 44 -1.42 -0.89 14.79
N GLN A 45 -2.22 -1.12 15.83
CA GLN A 45 -3.35 -2.05 15.79
C GLN A 45 -4.40 -1.62 14.75
N ARG A 46 -4.86 -0.37 14.80
CA ARG A 46 -5.89 0.13 13.86
C ARG A 46 -5.40 0.15 12.42
N THR A 47 -4.15 0.54 12.19
CA THR A 47 -3.56 0.54 10.85
C THR A 47 -3.40 -0.89 10.31
N TRP A 48 -2.94 -1.84 11.13
CA TRP A 48 -2.83 -3.23 10.70
C TRP A 48 -4.20 -3.84 10.37
N GLN A 49 -5.21 -3.62 11.22
CA GLN A 49 -6.57 -4.13 10.96
C GLN A 49 -7.11 -3.61 9.61
N ALA A 50 -7.01 -2.30 9.36
CA ALA A 50 -7.43 -1.73 8.07
C ALA A 50 -6.66 -2.31 6.88
N VAL A 51 -5.33 -2.46 7.01
CA VAL A 51 -4.51 -3.05 5.93
C VAL A 51 -4.87 -4.52 5.70
N LYS A 52 -5.04 -5.31 6.76
CA LYS A 52 -5.42 -6.71 6.66
C LYS A 52 -6.77 -6.86 5.98
N GLU A 53 -7.77 -6.11 6.44
CA GLU A 53 -9.12 -6.13 5.88
C GLU A 53 -9.13 -5.78 4.39
N VAL A 54 -8.46 -4.71 3.98
CA VAL A 54 -8.48 -4.26 2.59
C VAL A 54 -7.59 -5.11 1.68
N MET A 55 -6.39 -5.50 2.13
CA MET A 55 -5.37 -6.10 1.26
C MET A 55 -5.40 -7.63 1.25
N THR A 56 -6.05 -8.28 2.21
CA THR A 56 -6.01 -9.75 2.35
C THR A 56 -7.37 -10.43 2.32
N SER A 57 -8.47 -9.69 2.51
CA SER A 57 -9.81 -10.29 2.48
C SER A 57 -10.16 -10.83 1.08
N PRO A 58 -10.93 -11.93 0.99
CA PRO A 58 -11.50 -12.40 -0.28
C PRO A 58 -12.28 -11.28 -0.98
N GLY A 59 -12.21 -11.25 -2.30
CA GLY A 59 -12.94 -10.29 -3.11
C GLY A 59 -12.56 -10.38 -4.59
N GLU A 60 -13.28 -9.62 -5.41
CA GLU A 60 -13.17 -9.66 -6.87
C GLU A 60 -11.85 -9.08 -7.41
N ILE A 61 -11.20 -8.20 -6.65
CA ILE A 61 -9.89 -7.66 -7.02
C ILE A 61 -8.82 -8.62 -6.51
N ASP A 62 -8.09 -9.23 -7.44
CA ASP A 62 -7.02 -10.18 -7.12
C ASP A 62 -5.87 -9.50 -6.32
N PRO A 63 -5.10 -10.28 -5.55
CA PRO A 63 -4.06 -9.73 -4.69
C PRO A 63 -2.95 -8.96 -5.42
N LEU A 64 -2.63 -9.32 -6.66
CA LEU A 64 -1.62 -8.61 -7.45
C LEU A 64 -2.17 -7.26 -7.87
N MET A 65 -3.39 -7.20 -8.40
CA MET A 65 -4.06 -5.96 -8.79
C MET A 65 -4.18 -4.97 -7.64
N ARG A 66 -4.46 -5.43 -6.40
CA ARG A 66 -4.47 -4.55 -5.21
C ARG A 66 -3.11 -3.88 -4.99
N GLU A 67 -2.01 -4.60 -5.17
CA GLU A 67 -0.66 -4.01 -5.04
C GLU A 67 -0.35 -3.04 -6.18
N LEU A 68 -0.75 -3.34 -7.43
CA LEU A 68 -0.56 -2.43 -8.56
C LEU A 68 -1.27 -1.09 -8.31
N ILE A 69 -2.51 -1.13 -7.82
CA ILE A 69 -3.26 0.07 -7.40
C ILE A 69 -2.51 0.82 -6.31
N TYR A 70 -2.02 0.11 -5.28
CA TYR A 70 -1.29 0.71 -4.17
C TYR A 70 -0.01 1.41 -4.64
N ILE A 71 0.74 0.80 -5.57
CA ILE A 71 1.94 1.38 -6.18
C ILE A 71 1.59 2.63 -6.98
N ALA A 72 0.53 2.61 -7.80
CA ALA A 72 0.11 3.79 -8.59
C ALA A 72 -0.25 4.99 -7.70
N VAL A 73 -0.96 4.75 -6.59
CA VAL A 73 -1.26 5.78 -5.58
C VAL A 73 0.02 6.26 -4.90
N SER A 74 0.91 5.34 -4.53
CA SER A 74 2.18 5.66 -3.87
C SER A 74 3.11 6.50 -4.74
N ALA A 75 3.19 6.18 -6.05
CA ALA A 75 3.94 6.95 -7.04
C ALA A 75 3.36 8.35 -7.22
N THR A 76 2.03 8.46 -7.30
CA THR A 76 1.32 9.75 -7.38
C THR A 76 1.58 10.62 -6.15
N ASN A 77 1.65 10.01 -4.97
CA ASN A 77 1.91 10.70 -3.71
C ASN A 77 3.41 10.92 -3.40
N GLY A 78 4.31 10.45 -4.26
CA GLY A 78 5.76 10.59 -4.06
C GLY A 78 6.32 9.83 -2.85
N CYS A 79 5.68 8.72 -2.41
CA CYS A 79 6.14 7.96 -1.25
C CYS A 79 7.19 6.90 -1.66
N GLU A 80 8.48 7.23 -1.59
CA GLU A 80 9.58 6.31 -1.91
C GLU A 80 9.51 4.98 -1.14
N TYR A 81 9.31 5.04 0.18
CA TYR A 81 9.21 3.85 1.02
C TYR A 81 8.05 2.94 0.59
N CYS A 82 6.89 3.53 0.29
CA CYS A 82 5.70 2.81 -0.11
C CYS A 82 5.89 2.16 -1.49
N ILE A 83 6.47 2.90 -2.45
CA ILE A 83 6.79 2.38 -3.78
C ILE A 83 7.68 1.15 -3.64
N ALA A 84 8.75 1.22 -2.83
CA ALA A 84 9.65 0.10 -2.62
C ALA A 84 8.93 -1.10 -1.95
N SER A 85 8.19 -0.88 -0.86
CA SER A 85 7.56 -1.99 -0.13
C SER A 85 6.46 -2.68 -0.92
N HIS A 86 5.63 -1.91 -1.62
CA HIS A 86 4.54 -2.47 -2.42
C HIS A 86 5.05 -3.09 -3.72
N THR A 87 6.11 -2.56 -4.33
CA THR A 87 6.79 -3.20 -5.48
C THR A 87 7.34 -4.58 -5.11
N ALA A 88 7.98 -4.72 -3.95
CA ALA A 88 8.45 -6.02 -3.47
C ALA A 88 7.29 -7.00 -3.26
N SER A 89 6.19 -6.54 -2.68
CA SER A 89 4.97 -7.33 -2.48
C SER A 89 4.32 -7.74 -3.80
N ALA A 90 4.24 -6.85 -4.79
CA ALA A 90 3.70 -7.13 -6.11
C ALA A 90 4.56 -8.15 -6.88
N ARG A 91 5.89 -8.03 -6.80
CA ARG A 91 6.82 -9.00 -7.41
C ARG A 91 6.65 -10.40 -6.83
N ALA A 92 6.49 -10.52 -5.50
CA ALA A 92 6.18 -11.78 -4.85
C ALA A 92 4.84 -12.39 -5.31
N LYS A 93 3.93 -11.58 -5.86
CA LYS A 93 2.63 -11.97 -6.42
C LYS A 93 2.62 -12.10 -7.95
N GLY A 94 3.79 -12.04 -8.61
CA GLY A 94 3.93 -12.28 -10.05
C GLY A 94 4.09 -11.04 -10.92
N MET A 95 4.23 -9.84 -10.36
CA MET A 95 4.57 -8.65 -11.15
C MET A 95 5.97 -8.82 -11.77
N ASN A 96 6.07 -8.66 -13.10
CA ASN A 96 7.35 -8.58 -13.81
C ASN A 96 7.71 -7.12 -14.17
N ASP A 97 8.89 -6.92 -14.73
CA ASP A 97 9.38 -5.57 -15.06
C ASP A 97 8.57 -4.89 -16.17
N THR A 98 8.02 -5.66 -17.12
CA THR A 98 7.12 -5.12 -18.15
C THR A 98 5.85 -4.56 -17.51
N MET A 99 5.22 -5.31 -16.60
CA MET A 99 4.03 -4.85 -15.86
C MET A 99 4.34 -3.60 -15.04
N PHE A 100 5.50 -3.52 -14.41
CA PHE A 100 5.91 -2.33 -13.67
C PHE A 100 6.06 -1.11 -14.59
N GLY A 101 6.68 -1.27 -15.77
CA GLY A 101 6.78 -0.22 -16.78
C GLY A 101 5.42 0.27 -17.27
N GLU A 102 4.49 -0.65 -17.56
CA GLU A 102 3.11 -0.33 -17.95
C GLU A 102 2.37 0.42 -16.83
N LEU A 103 2.50 -0.04 -15.58
CA LEU A 103 1.91 0.62 -14.42
C LEU A 103 2.40 2.06 -14.27
N MET A 104 3.71 2.30 -14.43
CA MET A 104 4.27 3.66 -14.36
C MET A 104 3.76 4.54 -15.51
N ALA A 105 3.64 4.01 -16.73
CA ALA A 105 3.06 4.74 -17.86
C ALA A 105 1.59 5.12 -17.61
N ILE A 106 0.78 4.20 -17.05
CA ILE A 106 -0.61 4.46 -16.67
C ILE A 106 -0.68 5.55 -15.60
N ALA A 107 0.09 5.41 -14.51
CA ALA A 107 0.10 6.37 -13.41
C ALA A 107 0.54 7.77 -13.87
N ALA A 108 1.58 7.86 -14.72
CA ALA A 108 2.06 9.12 -15.28
C ALA A 108 1.01 9.78 -16.18
N THR A 109 0.38 9.01 -17.06
CA THR A 109 -0.64 9.51 -17.98
C THR A 109 -1.88 10.02 -17.22
N ALA A 110 -2.38 9.25 -16.26
CA ALA A 110 -3.49 9.66 -15.40
C ALA A 110 -3.15 10.96 -14.65
N ASN A 111 -1.94 11.05 -14.10
CA ASN A 111 -1.47 12.27 -13.47
C ASN A 111 -1.49 13.49 -14.40
N MET A 112 -1.01 13.33 -15.63
CA MET A 112 -1.01 14.40 -16.63
C MET A 112 -2.43 14.83 -17.00
N THR A 113 -3.31 13.88 -17.35
CA THR A 113 -4.67 14.18 -17.79
C THR A 113 -5.52 14.76 -16.66
N ASN A 114 -5.37 14.31 -15.41
CA ASN A 114 -6.03 14.89 -14.26
C ASN A 114 -5.66 16.37 -14.08
N ARG A 115 -4.39 16.73 -14.26
CA ARG A 115 -3.94 18.13 -14.18
C ARG A 115 -4.54 18.98 -15.29
N LEU A 116 -4.64 18.46 -16.51
CA LEU A 116 -5.29 19.16 -17.63
C LEU A 116 -6.78 19.35 -17.38
N ALA A 117 -7.50 18.29 -16.98
CA ALA A 117 -8.93 18.35 -16.70
C ALA A 117 -9.25 19.36 -15.58
N ASN A 118 -8.49 19.33 -14.49
CA ASN A 118 -8.61 20.29 -13.40
C ASN A 118 -8.24 21.71 -13.84
N GLY A 119 -7.14 21.88 -14.58
CA GLY A 119 -6.69 23.19 -15.04
C GLY A 119 -7.69 23.88 -15.97
N TYR A 120 -8.33 23.13 -16.87
CA TYR A 120 -9.37 23.63 -17.76
C TYR A 120 -10.77 23.68 -17.12
N GLN A 121 -10.95 23.18 -15.90
CA GLN A 121 -12.25 23.08 -15.23
C GLN A 121 -13.30 22.39 -16.12
N ILE A 122 -12.92 21.27 -16.75
CA ILE A 122 -13.80 20.55 -17.68
C ILE A 122 -15.07 20.08 -16.93
N PRO A 123 -16.28 20.45 -17.38
CA PRO A 123 -17.51 19.98 -16.75
C PRO A 123 -17.69 18.47 -17.00
N VAL A 124 -18.26 17.77 -16.03
CA VAL A 124 -18.63 16.36 -16.20
C VAL A 124 -19.72 16.25 -17.27
N ASP A 125 -19.47 15.45 -18.32
CA ASP A 125 -20.45 15.21 -19.38
C ASP A 125 -21.78 14.72 -18.81
N GLU A 126 -22.91 15.22 -19.32
CA GLU A 126 -24.25 14.80 -18.85
C GLU A 126 -24.47 13.28 -18.98
N ARG A 127 -23.93 12.66 -20.02
CA ARG A 127 -24.03 11.20 -20.23
C ARG A 127 -23.36 10.34 -19.15
N PHE A 128 -22.47 10.92 -18.33
CA PHE A 128 -21.80 10.23 -17.22
C PHE A 128 -22.54 10.39 -15.88
N LYS A 129 -23.53 11.30 -15.81
CA LYS A 129 -24.37 11.49 -14.63
C LYS A 129 -25.52 10.48 -14.69
N THR A 130 -25.20 9.21 -14.45
CA THR A 130 -26.20 8.15 -14.26
C THR A 130 -26.79 8.21 -12.86
#